data_AF-A0A9P8L9E9-F1
#
_entry.id   AF-A0A9P8L9E9-F1
#
_cell.length_a   1.000
_cell.length_b   1.000
_cell.length_c   1.000
_cell.angle_alpha   90.00
_cell.angle_beta   90.00
_cell.angle_gamma   90.00
#
_symmetry.space_group_name_H-M   'P 1'
#
loop_
_entity.id
_entity.type
_entity.pdbx_description
1 polymer ?
#
loop_
_entity_poly.entity_id
_entity_poly.type
_entity_poly.pdbx_seq_one_letter_code
_entity_poly.pdbx_strand_id
1 'polypeptide(L)'
;MVNLFNFSDWKQRVSAIRSGHDRAHCLGNLSLALSEVGPLGSAGAGSAAGALTLLPTAGALIGAPAKEIWVLYKLMPIAGVLSMLLSLGGNIVPTQSSDYEFKTAWGWTLFWYTTVAISSILENVAGVPFTRQWTLRISKAPKNIHISEDAPVVASCITKATKTTDSTKRPIVTTTPNPNFADPNPLSPDTVAKTAISTPLLVSQPHSDLLINLKAGYNTTGRVVMDPNKPWSASRAAFYVIISVEGISTPHAILRVISKAISVGVFAAGTATFASATFISVSVALTMLCMVLGVGVFGRVATMWMASKMMKADPILHCVVKDQDEAADYVGSILSMPDLTCEVMGHVIVNGRCVGRYNRFFRNTTYFGILAPPYDVSKLAVSRQWAQ
;
A
#
# COMPACT_ATOMS: atom_id res chain seq x y z
N MET A 1 8.72 -36.42 12.77
CA MET A 1 7.78 -36.42 11.63
C MET A 1 6.63 -37.34 12.00
N VAL A 2 5.46 -36.78 12.30
CA VAL A 2 4.25 -37.56 12.55
C VAL A 2 3.69 -37.96 11.18
N ASN A 3 3.51 -39.25 10.93
CA ASN A 3 2.88 -39.74 9.70
C ASN A 3 1.39 -39.36 9.72
N LEU A 4 1.09 -38.17 9.19
CA LEU A 4 -0.23 -37.54 9.20
C LEU A 4 -1.30 -38.31 8.40
N PHE A 5 -0.93 -39.33 7.62
CA PHE A 5 -1.88 -40.15 6.85
C PHE A 5 -1.38 -41.59 6.68
N ASN A 6 -2.04 -42.57 7.32
CA ASN A 6 -1.74 -43.99 7.13
C ASN A 6 -2.52 -44.54 5.93
N PHE A 7 -1.89 -44.56 4.76
CA PHE A 7 -2.50 -45.04 3.51
C PHE A 7 -2.95 -46.51 3.60
N SER A 8 -2.27 -47.33 4.42
CA SER A 8 -2.63 -48.74 4.63
C SER A 8 -3.99 -48.86 5.31
N ASP A 9 -4.21 -48.12 6.40
CA ASP A 9 -5.48 -48.13 7.14
C ASP A 9 -6.63 -47.61 6.29
N TRP A 10 -6.38 -46.55 5.50
CA TRP A 10 -7.36 -46.03 4.56
C TRP A 10 -7.76 -47.09 3.52
N LYS A 11 -6.78 -47.77 2.92
CA LYS A 11 -7.03 -48.81 1.92
C LYS A 11 -7.78 -50.00 2.51
N GLN A 12 -7.45 -50.41 3.73
CA GLN A 12 -8.14 -51.49 4.45
C GLN A 12 -9.60 -51.13 4.73
N ARG A 13 -9.87 -49.89 5.18
CA ARG A 13 -11.24 -49.38 5.38
C ARG A 13 -12.05 -49.37 4.08
N VAL A 14 -11.47 -48.90 2.96
CA VAL A 14 -12.15 -48.92 1.65
C VAL A 14 -12.47 -50.34 1.20
N SER A 15 -11.56 -51.29 1.43
CA SER A 15 -11.79 -52.70 1.12
C SER A 15 -12.90 -53.30 1.97
N ALA A 16 -12.98 -52.96 3.26
CA ALA A 16 -14.02 -53.43 4.17
C ALA A 16 -15.42 -52.86 3.83
N ILE A 17 -15.48 -51.62 3.32
CA ILE A 17 -16.74 -51.04 2.83
C ILE A 17 -17.23 -51.83 1.59
N ARG A 18 -16.32 -52.24 0.71
CA ARG A 18 -16.65 -52.92 -0.56
C ARG A 18 -16.82 -54.44 -0.46
N SER A 19 -16.49 -55.07 0.67
CA SER A 19 -16.50 -56.54 0.79
C SER A 19 -17.89 -57.18 0.94
N GLY A 20 -18.97 -56.38 0.97
CA GLY A 20 -20.34 -56.89 1.04
C GLY A 20 -20.79 -57.52 -0.29
N HIS A 21 -21.42 -58.70 -0.23
CA HIS A 21 -21.96 -59.39 -1.41
C HIS A 21 -23.22 -58.73 -2.00
N ASP A 22 -23.91 -57.90 -1.23
CA ASP A 22 -25.14 -57.24 -1.65
C ASP A 22 -25.10 -55.73 -1.35
N ARG A 23 -25.87 -54.96 -2.12
CA ARG A 23 -25.90 -53.49 -2.07
C ARG A 23 -26.31 -52.98 -0.69
N ALA A 24 -27.24 -53.68 -0.03
CA ALA A 24 -27.66 -53.34 1.34
C ALA A 24 -26.50 -53.46 2.34
N HIS A 25 -25.65 -54.48 2.18
CA HIS A 25 -24.51 -54.72 3.07
C HIS A 25 -23.39 -53.70 2.86
N CYS A 26 -23.14 -53.31 1.60
CA CYS A 26 -22.20 -52.25 1.25
C CYS A 26 -22.64 -50.88 1.83
N LEU A 27 -23.94 -50.56 1.75
CA LEU A 27 -24.51 -49.34 2.34
C LEU A 27 -24.46 -49.36 3.87
N GLY A 28 -24.69 -50.52 4.51
CA GLY A 28 -24.55 -50.68 5.96
C GLY A 28 -23.12 -50.45 6.44
N ASN A 29 -22.13 -51.06 5.78
CA ASN A 29 -20.71 -50.86 6.12
C ASN A 29 -20.25 -49.41 5.86
N LEU A 30 -20.76 -48.78 4.80
CA LEU A 30 -20.50 -47.37 4.54
C LEU A 30 -21.09 -46.48 5.64
N SER A 31 -22.33 -46.74 6.07
CA SER A 31 -22.97 -45.99 7.15
C SER A 31 -22.20 -46.11 8.48
N LEU A 32 -21.71 -47.32 8.79
CA LEU A 32 -20.94 -47.59 10.00
C LEU A 32 -19.53 -46.98 9.94
N ALA A 33 -18.93 -46.91 8.75
CA ALA A 33 -17.67 -46.19 8.55
C ALA A 33 -17.86 -44.66 8.64
N LEU A 34 -18.99 -44.13 8.16
CA LEU A 34 -19.30 -42.70 8.20
C LEU A 34 -19.69 -42.21 9.62
N SER A 35 -20.25 -43.07 10.47
CA SER A 35 -20.57 -42.70 11.85
C SER A 35 -19.32 -42.39 12.69
N GLU A 36 -18.18 -43.01 12.38
CA GLU A 36 -16.88 -42.69 12.98
C GLU A 36 -16.28 -41.36 12.47
N VAL A 37 -16.77 -40.82 11.34
CA VAL A 37 -16.25 -39.58 10.74
C VAL A 37 -16.87 -38.33 11.37
N GLY A 38 -18.06 -38.44 11.98
CA GLY A 38 -18.75 -37.31 12.62
C GLY A 38 -17.92 -36.54 13.67
N PRO A 39 -17.20 -37.22 14.58
CA PRO A 39 -16.30 -36.56 15.53
C PRO A 39 -15.09 -35.85 14.87
N LEU A 40 -14.58 -36.39 13.76
CA LEU A 40 -13.45 -35.81 13.02
C LEU A 40 -13.87 -34.61 12.15
N GLY A 41 -15.05 -34.70 11.54
CA GLY A 41 -15.64 -33.60 10.76
C GLY A 41 -16.02 -32.40 11.63
N SER A 42 -16.61 -32.62 12.80
CA SER A 42 -16.92 -31.56 13.76
C SER A 42 -15.65 -30.88 14.32
N ALA A 43 -14.57 -31.63 14.53
CA ALA A 43 -13.26 -31.07 14.89
C ALA A 43 -12.65 -30.21 13.77
N GLY A 44 -12.76 -30.64 12.51
CA GLY A 44 -12.29 -29.88 11.34
C GLY A 44 -13.06 -28.58 11.13
N ALA A 45 -14.39 -28.64 11.18
CA ALA A 45 -15.27 -27.46 11.04
C ALA A 45 -15.05 -26.44 12.17
N GLY A 46 -14.88 -26.90 13.41
CA GLY A 46 -14.57 -26.04 14.55
C GLY A 46 -13.23 -25.30 14.42
N SER A 47 -12.21 -25.96 13.85
CA SER A 47 -10.88 -25.35 13.66
C SER A 47 -10.88 -24.22 12.63
N ALA A 48 -11.63 -24.39 11.53
CA ALA A 48 -11.73 -23.37 10.48
C ALA A 48 -12.60 -22.18 10.90
N ALA A 49 -13.71 -22.44 11.60
CA ALA A 49 -14.53 -21.40 12.22
C ALA A 49 -13.71 -20.59 13.24
N GLY A 50 -12.91 -21.28 14.07
CA GLY A 50 -11.93 -20.66 14.96
C GLY A 50 -11.00 -19.71 14.20
N ALA A 51 -10.23 -20.23 13.23
CA ALA A 51 -9.27 -19.44 12.46
C ALA A 51 -9.89 -18.17 11.81
N LEU A 52 -11.14 -18.23 11.37
CA LEU A 52 -11.84 -17.11 10.73
C LEU A 52 -12.42 -16.10 11.73
N THR A 53 -12.89 -16.52 12.91
CA THR A 53 -13.27 -15.59 14.00
C THR A 53 -12.09 -14.75 14.50
N LEU A 54 -10.88 -15.21 14.21
CA LEU A 54 -9.64 -14.59 14.63
C LEU A 54 -9.07 -13.59 13.63
N LEU A 55 -9.56 -13.54 12.39
CA LEU A 55 -9.18 -12.51 11.41
C LEU A 55 -9.54 -11.09 11.90
N PRO A 56 -10.77 -10.82 12.40
CA PRO A 56 -11.10 -9.54 13.05
C PRO A 56 -10.24 -9.27 14.28
N THR A 57 -9.99 -10.29 15.10
CA THR A 57 -9.15 -10.15 16.30
C THR A 57 -7.72 -9.82 15.92
N ALA A 58 -7.16 -10.43 14.88
CA ALA A 58 -5.84 -10.10 14.34
C ALA A 58 -5.81 -8.68 13.75
N GLY A 59 -6.87 -8.21 13.10
CA GLY A 59 -6.99 -6.80 12.67
C GLY A 59 -6.94 -5.83 13.86
N ALA A 60 -7.79 -6.05 14.87
CA ALA A 60 -7.85 -5.24 16.08
C ALA A 60 -6.57 -5.34 16.93
N LEU A 61 -5.95 -6.53 16.98
CA LEU A 61 -4.66 -6.83 17.59
C LEU A 61 -3.48 -6.55 16.68
N ILE A 62 -3.61 -5.93 15.51
CA ILE A 62 -2.46 -5.38 14.77
C ILE A 62 -2.43 -3.86 14.88
N GLY A 63 -3.58 -3.22 15.14
CA GLY A 63 -3.66 -1.76 15.29
C GLY A 63 -3.52 -1.10 13.93
N ALA A 64 -3.76 0.20 13.82
CA ALA A 64 -3.67 0.90 12.53
C ALA A 64 -2.27 0.69 11.94
N PRO A 65 -2.13 -0.08 10.85
CA PRO A 65 -0.82 -0.47 10.36
C PRO A 65 -0.09 0.76 9.82
N ALA A 66 1.23 0.81 10.01
CA ALA A 66 2.08 1.70 9.22
C ALA A 66 1.82 1.41 7.73
N LYS A 67 1.77 2.47 6.89
CA LYS A 67 1.33 2.41 5.47
C LYS A 67 1.98 1.29 4.63
N GLU A 68 3.13 0.78 5.04
CA GLU A 68 3.91 -0.26 4.37
C GLU A 68 3.32 -1.66 4.54
N ILE A 69 2.68 -1.92 5.69
CA ILE A 69 1.97 -3.19 5.99
C ILE A 69 0.65 -3.26 5.21
N TRP A 70 0.19 -2.15 4.62
CA TRP A 70 -1.06 -2.12 3.86
C TRP A 70 -1.06 -3.05 2.65
N VAL A 71 0.11 -3.30 2.06
CA VAL A 71 0.30 -4.32 1.02
C VAL A 71 0.03 -5.72 1.56
N LEU A 72 0.58 -6.06 2.73
CA LEU A 72 0.31 -7.33 3.40
C LEU A 72 -1.18 -7.46 3.73
N TYR A 73 -1.81 -6.33 4.07
CA TYR A 73 -3.25 -6.25 4.36
C TYR A 73 -4.12 -6.47 3.12
N LYS A 74 -3.67 -6.15 1.90
CA LYS A 74 -4.38 -6.54 0.66
C LYS A 74 -4.38 -8.05 0.43
N LEU A 75 -3.41 -8.78 0.97
CA LEU A 75 -3.36 -10.23 0.90
C LEU A 75 -4.25 -10.89 1.96
N MET A 76 -4.66 -10.16 2.99
CA MET A 76 -5.48 -10.70 4.08
C MET A 76 -6.89 -11.15 3.62
N PRO A 77 -7.62 -10.42 2.75
CA PRO A 77 -8.84 -10.94 2.13
C PRO A 77 -8.60 -12.18 1.27
N ILE A 78 -7.46 -12.24 0.57
CA ILE A 78 -7.09 -13.42 -0.24
C ILE A 78 -6.85 -14.62 0.68
N ALA A 79 -6.13 -14.44 1.78
CA ALA A 79 -5.94 -15.47 2.81
C ALA A 79 -7.26 -15.88 3.46
N GLY A 80 -8.17 -14.94 3.71
CA GLY A 80 -9.53 -15.21 4.18
C GLY A 80 -10.34 -16.03 3.18
N VAL A 81 -10.32 -15.68 1.89
CA VAL A 81 -10.97 -16.44 0.81
C VAL A 81 -10.33 -17.83 0.66
N LEU A 82 -8.99 -17.94 0.71
CA LEU A 82 -8.29 -19.22 0.68
C LEU A 82 -8.66 -20.09 1.89
N SER A 83 -8.74 -19.50 3.08
CA SER A 83 -9.20 -20.19 4.29
C SER A 83 -10.66 -20.60 4.18
N MET A 84 -11.52 -19.79 3.56
CA MET A 84 -12.90 -20.18 3.26
C MET A 84 -12.95 -21.34 2.28
N LEU A 85 -12.19 -21.32 1.19
CA LEU A 85 -12.13 -22.40 0.20
C LEU A 85 -11.60 -23.71 0.83
N LEU A 86 -10.59 -23.61 1.70
CA LEU A 86 -10.07 -24.76 2.45
C LEU A 86 -11.07 -25.28 3.49
N SER A 87 -11.81 -24.38 4.17
CA SER A 87 -12.88 -24.75 5.10
C SER A 87 -14.09 -25.39 4.39
N LEU A 88 -14.41 -24.90 3.19
CA LEU A 88 -15.46 -25.44 2.33
C LEU A 88 -15.14 -26.88 1.93
N GLY A 89 -13.89 -27.20 1.62
CA GLY A 89 -13.45 -28.56 1.31
C GLY A 89 -13.72 -29.58 2.43
N GLY A 90 -13.68 -29.15 3.70
CA GLY A 90 -13.96 -30.03 4.85
C GLY A 90 -15.44 -30.29 5.12
N ASN A 91 -16.33 -29.37 4.74
CA ASN A 91 -17.78 -29.44 5.00
C ASN A 91 -18.60 -29.99 3.81
N ILE A 92 -17.97 -30.31 2.68
CA ILE A 92 -18.65 -30.83 1.48
C ILE A 92 -18.96 -32.34 1.56
N VAL A 93 -18.43 -33.05 2.55
CA VAL A 93 -18.71 -34.50 2.72
C VAL A 93 -19.79 -34.68 3.80
N PRO A 94 -21.07 -34.84 3.42
CA PRO A 94 -22.12 -35.12 4.40
C PRO A 94 -21.89 -36.47 5.05
N THR A 95 -22.12 -36.54 6.37
CA THR A 95 -22.03 -37.77 7.14
C THR A 95 -23.33 -38.57 7.11
N GLN A 96 -24.47 -37.92 6.84
CA GLN A 96 -25.77 -38.58 6.67
C GLN A 96 -26.51 -38.03 5.45
N SER A 97 -27.32 -38.86 4.79
CA SER A 97 -28.12 -38.45 3.63
C SER A 97 -29.27 -37.48 3.99
N SER A 98 -29.65 -37.38 5.26
CA SER A 98 -30.57 -36.36 5.76
C SER A 98 -29.93 -34.97 5.82
N ASP A 99 -28.58 -34.89 5.85
CA ASP A 99 -27.85 -33.62 5.84
C ASP A 99 -27.98 -32.90 4.49
N TYR A 100 -28.58 -33.50 3.46
CA TYR A 100 -28.86 -32.82 2.19
C TYR A 100 -30.02 -31.81 2.26
N GLU A 101 -30.73 -31.68 3.38
CA GLU A 101 -31.62 -30.51 3.65
C GLU A 101 -30.83 -29.23 3.97
N PHE A 102 -29.63 -29.10 3.40
CA PHE A 102 -28.56 -28.16 3.70
C PHE A 102 -28.78 -26.71 3.24
N LYS A 103 -29.96 -26.38 2.69
CA LYS A 103 -30.22 -25.03 2.14
C LYS A 103 -30.11 -23.94 3.21
N THR A 104 -30.53 -24.23 4.44
CA THR A 104 -30.56 -23.22 5.53
C THR A 104 -29.18 -23.02 6.17
N ALA A 105 -28.43 -24.10 6.42
CA ALA A 105 -27.10 -24.04 7.05
C ALA A 105 -26.04 -23.41 6.14
N TRP A 106 -26.13 -23.67 4.83
CA TRP A 106 -25.23 -23.07 3.83
C TRP A 106 -25.43 -21.56 3.74
N GLY A 107 -26.68 -21.10 3.71
CA GLY A 107 -27.02 -19.67 3.68
C GLY A 107 -26.46 -18.94 4.90
N TRP A 108 -26.63 -19.51 6.09
CA TRP A 108 -26.10 -18.94 7.33
C TRP A 108 -24.57 -18.84 7.35
N THR A 109 -23.90 -19.92 6.92
CA THR A 109 -22.43 -19.99 6.89
C THR A 109 -21.83 -18.97 5.92
N LEU A 110 -22.36 -18.91 4.68
CA LEU A 110 -21.93 -17.91 3.69
C LEU A 110 -22.22 -16.48 4.16
N PHE A 111 -23.39 -16.25 4.76
CA PHE A 111 -23.74 -14.95 5.32
C PHE A 111 -22.71 -14.52 6.37
N TRP A 112 -22.44 -15.37 7.36
CA TRP A 112 -21.47 -15.09 8.42
C TRP A 112 -20.08 -14.78 7.88
N TYR A 113 -19.60 -15.61 6.96
CA TYR A 113 -18.31 -15.43 6.31
C TYR A 113 -18.23 -14.14 5.52
N THR A 114 -19.30 -13.79 4.79
CA THR A 114 -19.40 -12.53 4.08
C THR A 114 -19.37 -11.34 5.05
N THR A 115 -20.06 -11.43 6.19
CA THR A 115 -20.03 -10.39 7.23
C THR A 115 -18.63 -10.19 7.82
N VAL A 116 -17.91 -11.27 8.15
CA VAL A 116 -16.52 -11.19 8.66
C VAL A 116 -15.59 -10.56 7.62
N ALA A 117 -15.72 -10.96 6.35
CA ALA A 117 -14.92 -10.42 5.26
C ALA A 117 -15.20 -8.91 5.03
N ILE A 118 -16.47 -8.52 4.98
CA ILE A 118 -16.88 -7.11 4.85
C ILE A 118 -16.39 -6.30 6.04
N SER A 119 -16.54 -6.80 7.27
CA SER A 119 -16.04 -6.12 8.48
C SER A 119 -14.54 -5.87 8.40
N SER A 120 -13.76 -6.87 7.96
CA SER A 120 -12.32 -6.75 7.80
C SER A 120 -11.91 -5.73 6.72
N ILE A 121 -12.66 -5.68 5.61
CA ILE A 121 -12.46 -4.69 4.56
C ILE A 121 -12.78 -3.29 5.08
N LEU A 122 -13.90 -3.12 5.78
CA LEU A 122 -14.31 -1.84 6.37
C LEU A 122 -13.27 -1.34 7.38
N GLU A 123 -12.73 -2.22 8.23
CA GLU A 123 -11.70 -1.88 9.21
C GLU A 123 -10.40 -1.43 8.54
N ASN A 124 -10.03 -2.11 7.45
CA ASN A 124 -8.87 -1.70 6.67
C ASN A 124 -9.07 -0.33 6.00
N VAL A 125 -10.24 -0.10 5.39
CA VAL A 125 -10.55 1.17 4.72
C VAL A 125 -10.59 2.31 5.74
N ALA A 126 -11.24 2.09 6.89
CA ALA A 126 -11.40 3.10 7.92
C ALA A 126 -10.13 3.34 8.76
N GLY A 127 -9.20 2.38 8.78
CA GLY A 127 -7.92 2.46 9.46
C GLY A 127 -6.93 3.43 8.81
N VAL A 128 -7.13 3.82 7.54
CA VAL A 128 -6.24 4.74 6.83
C VAL A 128 -6.34 6.14 7.48
N PRO A 129 -5.26 6.69 8.05
CA PRO A 129 -5.34 7.94 8.82
C PRO A 129 -5.51 9.20 7.97
N PHE A 130 -5.27 9.12 6.66
CA PHE A 130 -5.31 10.28 5.75
C PHE A 130 -6.25 10.03 4.58
N THR A 131 -7.12 11.00 4.32
CA THR A 131 -8.08 10.95 3.21
C THR A 131 -7.40 11.16 1.86
N ARG A 132 -6.39 12.02 1.81
CA ARG A 132 -5.58 12.32 0.63
C ARG A 132 -4.11 12.17 0.96
N GLN A 133 -3.42 11.39 0.15
CA GLN A 133 -1.99 11.17 0.26
C GLN A 133 -1.39 11.01 -1.13
N TRP A 134 -0.18 11.52 -1.29
CA TRP A 134 0.63 11.31 -2.49
C TRP A 134 1.95 10.67 -2.06
N THR A 135 2.25 9.53 -2.68
CA THR A 135 3.52 8.84 -2.49
C THR A 135 4.36 9.10 -3.72
N LEU A 136 5.47 9.79 -3.51
CA LEU A 136 6.50 10.06 -4.49
C LEU A 136 7.63 9.09 -4.21
N ARG A 137 8.13 8.47 -5.27
CA ARG A 137 9.33 7.67 -5.21
C ARG A 137 10.43 8.41 -5.95
N ILE A 138 11.52 8.69 -5.25
CA ILE A 138 12.59 9.52 -5.78
C ILE A 138 13.84 8.67 -5.92
N SER A 139 14.45 8.76 -7.09
CA SER A 139 15.73 8.12 -7.41
C SER A 139 16.63 9.13 -8.12
N LYS A 140 17.94 8.92 -8.05
CA LYS A 140 18.89 9.77 -8.76
C LYS A 140 18.76 9.55 -10.27
N ALA A 141 18.53 10.62 -11.02
CA ALA A 141 18.49 10.54 -12.47
C ALA A 141 19.89 10.15 -13.02
N PRO A 142 19.95 9.32 -14.08
CA PRO A 142 21.20 9.07 -14.76
C PRO A 142 21.79 10.37 -15.31
N LYS A 143 23.11 10.53 -15.19
CA LYS A 143 23.83 11.66 -15.78
C LYS A 143 23.73 11.60 -17.32
N ASN A 144 23.76 12.76 -17.96
CA ASN A 144 23.78 12.92 -19.43
C ASN A 144 22.51 12.46 -20.16
N ILE A 145 21.35 12.48 -19.51
CA ILE A 145 20.07 12.28 -20.20
C ILE A 145 19.62 13.58 -20.87
N HIS A 146 19.28 13.49 -22.15
CA HIS A 146 18.55 14.53 -22.86
C HIS A 146 17.09 14.12 -22.99
N ILE A 147 16.19 14.94 -22.45
CA ILE A 147 14.74 14.75 -22.56
C ILE A 147 14.27 15.56 -23.77
N SER A 148 13.45 14.96 -24.65
CA SER A 148 12.89 15.70 -25.79
C SER A 148 12.14 16.95 -25.33
N GLU A 149 12.23 18.03 -26.10
CA GLU A 149 11.51 19.27 -25.82
C GLU A 149 9.98 19.08 -25.90
N ASP A 150 9.52 18.05 -26.62
CA ASP A 150 8.11 17.66 -26.71
C ASP A 150 7.55 17.06 -25.41
N ALA A 151 8.41 16.64 -24.48
CA ALA A 151 7.97 16.07 -23.22
C ALA A 151 7.26 17.17 -22.40
N PRO A 152 6.00 16.94 -21.96
CA PRO A 152 5.24 17.97 -21.28
C PRO A 152 5.93 18.37 -19.97
N VAL A 153 6.06 19.68 -19.78
CA VAL A 153 6.60 20.27 -18.56
C VAL A 153 5.53 20.18 -17.47
N VAL A 154 5.81 19.41 -16.43
CA VAL A 154 4.90 19.22 -15.28
C VAL A 154 5.17 20.28 -14.24
N ALA A 155 6.44 20.53 -13.96
CA ALA A 155 6.89 21.57 -13.06
C ALA A 155 8.00 22.31 -13.79
N SER A 156 7.83 23.62 -14.01
CA SER A 156 8.94 24.43 -14.50
C SER A 156 10.07 24.29 -13.49
N CYS A 157 11.24 23.85 -13.97
CA CYS A 157 12.43 23.91 -13.14
C CYS A 157 12.54 25.36 -12.71
N ILE A 158 12.43 25.61 -11.40
CA ILE A 158 12.87 26.88 -10.87
C ILE A 158 14.38 26.79 -11.03
N THR A 159 14.86 27.16 -12.22
CA THR A 159 16.22 27.63 -12.38
C THR A 159 16.23 28.86 -11.50
N LYS A 160 16.47 28.65 -10.19
CA LYS A 160 16.93 29.72 -9.32
C LYS A 160 18.12 30.20 -10.09
N ALA A 161 17.94 31.30 -10.82
CA ALA A 161 19.02 32.01 -11.44
C ALA A 161 19.95 32.18 -10.27
N THR A 162 20.98 31.34 -10.24
CA THR A 162 21.99 31.39 -9.22
C THR A 162 22.61 32.70 -9.60
N LYS A 163 22.10 33.76 -8.97
CA LYS A 163 22.59 35.09 -9.11
C LYS A 163 23.96 34.90 -8.52
N THR A 164 24.91 34.56 -9.41
CA THR A 164 26.33 34.58 -9.16
C THR A 164 26.51 35.99 -8.68
N THR A 165 26.40 36.14 -7.36
CA THR A 165 26.77 37.36 -6.69
C THR A 165 28.26 37.27 -6.83
N ASP A 166 28.69 37.79 -7.98
CA ASP A 166 30.06 38.00 -8.32
C ASP A 166 30.63 38.61 -7.06
N SER A 167 31.48 37.85 -6.38
CA SER A 167 32.19 38.30 -5.21
C SER A 167 33.22 39.31 -5.72
N THR A 168 32.74 40.47 -6.18
CA THR A 168 33.50 41.68 -6.31
C THR A 168 33.99 41.97 -4.90
N LYS A 169 35.24 41.57 -4.66
CA LYS A 169 36.07 42.00 -3.54
C LYS A 169 35.69 43.44 -3.17
N ARG A 170 34.95 43.60 -2.07
CA ARG A 170 34.98 44.88 -1.36
C ARG A 170 36.30 44.92 -0.60
N PRO A 171 37.16 45.93 -0.81
CA PRO A 171 38.25 46.16 0.10
C PRO A 171 37.66 46.46 1.49
N ILE A 172 38.23 45.82 2.50
CA ILE A 172 37.96 46.11 3.91
C ILE A 172 38.49 47.53 4.16
N VAL A 173 37.62 48.52 4.07
CA VAL A 173 37.88 49.85 4.65
C VAL A 173 37.48 49.75 6.11
N THR A 174 38.49 49.73 6.98
CA THR A 174 38.32 49.89 8.42
C THR A 174 38.06 51.38 8.67
N THR A 175 36.80 51.77 8.85
CA THR A 175 36.44 53.13 9.26
C THR A 175 36.02 53.13 10.72
N THR A 176 36.84 53.77 11.54
CA THR A 176 36.56 54.19 12.93
C THR A 176 35.33 55.11 13.00
N PRO A 177 34.58 55.11 14.12
CA PRO A 177 33.41 55.96 14.29
C PRO A 177 33.84 57.41 14.56
N ASN A 178 33.45 58.33 13.68
CA ASN A 178 33.47 59.76 13.95
C ASN A 178 32.03 60.26 14.09
N PRO A 179 31.59 60.70 15.28
CA PRO A 179 30.31 61.34 15.47
C PRO A 179 30.50 62.85 15.25
N ASN A 180 29.76 63.40 14.28
CA ASN A 180 29.39 64.80 14.09
C ASN A 180 29.56 65.19 12.62
N PHE A 181 28.44 65.28 11.89
CA PHE A 181 28.11 66.48 11.16
C PHE A 181 26.66 66.36 10.65
N ALA A 182 25.82 67.28 11.12
CA ALA A 182 24.57 67.61 10.46
C ALA A 182 24.91 68.56 9.30
N ASP A 183 24.38 68.29 8.11
CA ASP A 183 23.61 69.32 7.41
C ASP A 183 22.79 68.74 6.23
N PRO A 184 21.69 69.41 5.85
CA PRO A 184 20.78 69.02 4.78
C PRO A 184 21.10 69.79 3.48
N ASN A 185 20.89 69.17 2.31
CA ASN A 185 20.22 69.78 1.14
C ASN A 185 20.32 68.94 -0.17
N PRO A 186 19.50 69.26 -1.20
CA PRO A 186 18.77 68.27 -1.98
C PRO A 186 19.24 68.09 -3.43
N LEU A 187 18.70 67.02 -4.05
CA LEU A 187 18.47 66.76 -5.47
C LEU A 187 19.56 67.09 -6.52
N SER A 188 19.99 66.06 -7.25
CA SER A 188 20.28 66.16 -8.69
C SER A 188 19.55 65.01 -9.44
N PRO A 189 18.82 65.28 -10.53
CA PRO A 189 18.13 64.27 -11.31
C PRO A 189 18.92 63.98 -12.60
N ASP A 190 19.68 62.88 -12.64
CA ASP A 190 20.33 62.44 -13.87
C ASP A 190 19.98 60.99 -14.22
N THR A 191 19.03 60.89 -15.14
CA THR A 191 19.14 60.15 -16.41
C THR A 191 19.78 58.77 -16.34
N VAL A 192 18.99 57.77 -15.91
CA VAL A 192 19.30 56.36 -16.16
C VAL A 192 18.37 55.85 -17.27
N ALA A 193 18.95 55.59 -18.43
CA ALA A 193 18.30 55.00 -19.57
C ALA A 193 17.68 53.64 -19.21
N LYS A 194 16.34 53.57 -19.26
CA LYS A 194 15.56 52.33 -19.19
C LYS A 194 15.76 51.55 -20.48
N THR A 195 16.78 50.69 -20.54
CA THR A 195 16.77 49.55 -21.47
C THR A 195 15.82 48.52 -20.89
N ALA A 196 14.54 48.61 -21.28
CA ALA A 196 13.53 47.63 -20.95
C ALA A 196 13.82 46.32 -21.70
N ILE A 197 14.68 45.49 -21.12
CA ILE A 197 14.77 44.07 -21.49
C ILE A 197 13.46 43.47 -21.00
N SER A 198 12.54 43.24 -21.93
CA SER A 198 11.31 42.48 -21.77
C SER A 198 11.68 41.05 -21.37
N THR A 199 11.93 40.87 -20.09
CA THR A 199 12.04 39.55 -19.48
C THR A 199 10.66 38.94 -19.59
N PRO A 200 10.48 37.79 -20.28
CA PRO A 200 9.18 37.15 -20.35
C PRO A 200 8.72 36.90 -18.91
N LEU A 201 7.64 37.56 -18.51
CA LEU A 201 6.99 37.33 -17.23
C LEU A 201 6.62 35.85 -17.20
N LEU A 202 7.39 35.06 -16.47
CA LEU A 202 7.10 33.67 -16.19
C LEU A 202 5.83 33.69 -15.33
N VAL A 203 4.67 33.62 -15.99
CA VAL A 203 3.38 33.52 -15.30
C VAL A 203 3.46 32.26 -14.46
N SER A 204 3.59 32.43 -13.14
CA SER A 204 3.52 31.31 -12.21
C SER A 204 2.10 30.77 -12.31
N GLN A 205 1.91 29.67 -13.03
CA GLN A 205 0.64 28.97 -12.98
C GLN A 205 0.41 28.54 -11.53
N PRO A 206 -0.82 28.73 -11.01
CA PRO A 206 -1.15 28.31 -9.66
C PRO A 206 -0.87 26.80 -9.52
N HIS A 207 -0.07 26.44 -8.51
CA HIS A 207 0.36 25.07 -8.28
C HIS A 207 -0.79 24.10 -7.95
N SER A 208 -1.96 24.61 -7.55
CA SER A 208 -3.18 23.82 -7.30
C SER A 208 -3.57 22.92 -8.49
N ASP A 209 -3.29 23.36 -9.72
CA ASP A 209 -3.60 22.61 -10.93
C ASP A 209 -2.65 21.41 -11.14
N LEU A 210 -1.47 21.39 -10.51
CA LEU A 210 -0.46 20.34 -10.72
C LEU A 210 -0.97 18.96 -10.32
N LEU A 211 -1.59 18.83 -9.14
CA LEU A 211 -2.11 17.54 -8.66
C LEU A 211 -3.34 17.09 -9.46
N ILE A 212 -4.15 18.04 -9.93
CA ILE A 212 -5.31 17.77 -10.78
C ILE A 212 -4.83 17.25 -12.15
N ASN A 213 -3.84 17.92 -12.74
CA ASN A 213 -3.24 17.54 -14.00
C ASN A 213 -2.50 16.20 -13.91
N LEU A 214 -1.79 15.92 -12.81
CA LEU A 214 -1.22 14.59 -12.55
C LEU A 214 -2.28 13.50 -12.43
N LYS A 215 -3.46 13.82 -11.89
CA LYS A 215 -4.57 12.88 -11.76
C LYS A 215 -5.26 12.60 -13.09
N ALA A 216 -5.50 13.64 -13.90
CA ALA A 216 -5.97 13.49 -15.28
C ALA A 216 -4.96 12.70 -16.12
N GLY A 217 -3.68 12.98 -15.87
CA GLY A 217 -2.51 12.37 -16.45
C GLY A 217 -2.05 13.08 -17.70
N TYR A 218 -0.75 13.08 -17.91
CA TYR A 218 -0.11 13.75 -19.04
C TYR A 218 -0.01 12.82 -20.24
N ASN A 219 -0.11 13.39 -21.44
CA ASN A 219 0.16 12.65 -22.67
C ASN A 219 1.68 12.45 -22.80
N THR A 220 2.14 11.21 -22.77
CA THR A 220 3.58 10.88 -22.77
C THR A 220 4.03 10.51 -24.17
N THR A 221 4.24 11.53 -25.01
CA THR A 221 4.91 11.40 -26.31
C THR A 221 6.41 11.68 -26.23
N GLY A 222 6.87 12.20 -25.09
CA GLY A 222 8.27 12.54 -24.85
C GLY A 222 9.19 11.33 -24.95
N ARG A 223 10.24 11.44 -25.76
CA ARG A 223 11.32 10.45 -25.84
C ARG A 223 12.46 10.83 -24.92
N VAL A 224 13.07 9.81 -24.30
CA VAL A 224 14.33 9.95 -23.57
C VAL A 224 15.45 9.57 -24.51
N VAL A 225 16.37 10.49 -24.76
CA VAL A 225 17.56 10.23 -25.59
C VAL A 225 18.76 10.09 -24.67
N MET A 226 19.33 8.90 -24.65
CA MET A 226 20.60 8.63 -23.97
C MET A 226 21.73 8.74 -24.99
N ASP A 227 22.80 9.45 -24.63
CA ASP A 227 24.00 9.53 -25.46
C ASP A 227 24.76 8.19 -25.38
N PRO A 228 24.86 7.41 -26.47
CA PRO A 228 25.52 6.10 -26.45
C PRO A 228 27.02 6.19 -26.14
N ASN A 229 27.63 7.36 -26.36
CA ASN A 229 29.07 7.55 -26.18
C ASN A 229 29.45 7.95 -24.75
N LYS A 230 28.47 8.21 -23.88
CA LYS A 230 28.73 8.57 -22.48
C LYS A 230 28.31 7.44 -21.56
N PRO A 231 29.17 7.01 -20.62
CA PRO A 231 28.77 6.02 -19.64
C PRO A 231 27.61 6.58 -18.80
N TRP A 232 26.58 5.78 -18.63
CA TRP A 232 25.44 6.10 -17.78
C TRP A 232 25.35 5.09 -16.63
N SER A 233 24.82 5.55 -15.50
CA SER A 233 24.56 4.71 -14.34
C SER A 233 23.25 5.17 -13.71
N ALA A 234 22.27 4.27 -13.64
CA ALA A 234 21.07 4.49 -12.85
C ALA A 234 21.31 4.08 -11.38
N SER A 235 20.82 4.90 -10.45
CA SER A 235 20.79 4.50 -9.04
C SER A 235 19.73 3.41 -8.84
N ARG A 236 20.12 2.30 -8.21
CA ARG A 236 19.17 1.30 -7.72
C ARG A 236 18.52 1.69 -6.39
N ALA A 237 19.12 2.62 -5.67
CA ALA A 237 18.57 3.17 -4.45
C ALA A 237 17.50 4.21 -4.80
N ALA A 238 16.35 4.09 -4.15
CA ALA A 238 15.27 5.06 -4.20
C ALA A 238 14.73 5.27 -2.79
N PHE A 239 14.30 6.49 -2.50
CA PHE A 239 13.67 6.83 -1.23
C PHE A 239 12.25 7.30 -1.48
N TYR A 240 11.44 7.27 -0.41
CA TYR A 240 10.02 7.58 -0.51
C TYR A 240 9.73 8.90 0.18
N VAL A 241 8.96 9.75 -0.50
CA VAL A 241 8.39 10.96 0.08
C VAL A 241 6.88 10.80 0.09
N ILE A 242 6.29 10.83 1.28
CA ILE A 242 4.86 10.71 1.49
C ILE A 242 4.37 12.08 1.94
N ILE A 243 3.50 12.69 1.16
CA ILE A 243 2.84 13.97 1.50
C ILE A 243 1.39 13.66 1.81
N SER A 244 0.95 13.96 3.03
CA SER A 244 -0.43 13.68 3.48
C SER A 244 -1.10 14.98 3.91
N VAL A 245 -2.35 15.18 3.50
CA VAL A 245 -3.13 16.33 3.96
C VAL A 245 -3.68 16.05 5.36
N GLU A 246 -3.53 17.02 6.25
CA GLU A 246 -4.10 17.02 7.58
C GLU A 246 -5.63 17.04 7.48
N GLY A 247 -6.29 16.36 8.41
CA GLY A 247 -7.74 16.28 8.45
C GLY A 247 -8.27 14.91 8.07
N ILE A 248 -9.01 14.34 9.01
CA ILE A 248 -9.89 13.21 8.78
C ILE A 248 -11.21 13.80 8.31
N SER A 249 -11.68 13.42 7.13
CA SER A 249 -13.02 13.82 6.72
C SER A 249 -14.03 13.24 7.72
N THR A 250 -15.02 14.02 8.13
CA THR A 250 -16.12 13.57 9.01
C THR A 250 -16.70 12.20 8.61
N PRO A 251 -16.98 11.90 7.32
CA PRO A 251 -17.46 10.57 6.93
C PRO A 251 -16.44 9.46 7.23
N HIS A 252 -15.14 9.74 7.12
CA HIS A 252 -14.10 8.76 7.43
C HIS A 252 -13.97 8.51 8.93
N ALA A 253 -14.10 9.56 9.75
CA ALA A 253 -14.15 9.43 11.21
C ALA A 253 -15.36 8.58 11.63
N ILE A 254 -16.53 8.83 11.06
CA ILE A 254 -17.75 8.04 11.29
C ILE A 254 -17.53 6.59 10.84
N LEU A 255 -16.98 6.37 9.63
CA LEU A 255 -16.67 5.03 9.12
C LEU A 255 -15.75 4.26 10.07
N ARG A 256 -14.79 4.94 10.70
CA ARG A 256 -13.87 4.33 11.68
C ARG A 256 -14.58 3.92 12.96
N VAL A 257 -15.51 4.73 13.46
CA VAL A 257 -16.33 4.36 14.62
C VAL A 257 -17.26 3.20 14.28
N ILE A 258 -17.98 3.27 13.16
CA ILE A 258 -18.89 2.22 12.70
C ILE A 258 -18.14 0.92 12.47
N SER A 259 -16.98 0.97 11.79
CA SER A 259 -16.18 -0.21 11.53
C SER A 259 -15.69 -0.88 12.82
N LYS A 260 -15.26 -0.11 13.82
CA LYS A 260 -14.92 -0.66 15.14
C LYS A 260 -16.13 -1.29 15.82
N ALA A 261 -17.30 -0.65 15.76
CA ALA A 261 -18.52 -1.19 16.33
C ALA A 261 -18.95 -2.50 15.66
N ILE A 262 -18.87 -2.59 14.33
CA ILE A 262 -19.14 -3.81 13.55
C ILE A 262 -18.13 -4.90 13.91
N SER A 263 -16.83 -4.59 13.97
CA SER A 263 -15.78 -5.56 14.31
C SER A 263 -16.00 -6.16 15.71
N VAL A 264 -16.33 -5.31 16.70
CA VAL A 264 -16.73 -5.77 18.06
C VAL A 264 -18.00 -6.61 18.04
N GLY A 265 -19.03 -6.19 17.28
CA GLY A 265 -20.29 -6.91 17.17
C GLY A 265 -20.13 -8.29 16.54
N VAL A 266 -19.37 -8.39 15.45
CA VAL A 266 -19.03 -9.65 14.77
C VAL A 266 -18.22 -10.55 15.70
N PHE A 267 -17.25 -9.98 16.44
CA PHE A 267 -16.49 -10.74 17.41
C PHE A 267 -17.37 -11.29 18.55
N ALA A 268 -18.23 -10.46 19.14
CA ALA A 268 -19.12 -10.85 20.22
C ALA A 268 -20.15 -11.89 19.77
N ALA A 269 -20.80 -11.68 18.63
CA ALA A 269 -21.76 -12.62 18.07
C ALA A 269 -21.11 -13.94 17.65
N GLY A 270 -19.90 -13.88 17.06
CA GLY A 270 -19.12 -15.07 16.72
C GLY A 270 -18.75 -15.88 17.95
N THR A 271 -18.28 -15.19 19.00
CA THR A 271 -17.94 -15.82 20.29
C THR A 271 -19.17 -16.43 20.96
N ALA A 272 -20.32 -15.74 20.93
CA ALA A 272 -21.56 -16.24 21.52
C ALA A 272 -22.11 -17.46 20.76
N THR A 273 -22.07 -17.44 19.43
CA THR A 273 -22.49 -18.56 18.56
C THR A 273 -21.56 -19.76 18.72
N PHE A 274 -20.26 -19.51 18.90
CA PHE A 274 -19.30 -20.55 19.19
C PHE A 274 -19.52 -21.14 20.59
N ALA A 275 -19.72 -20.30 21.60
CA ALA A 275 -20.00 -20.71 22.97
C ALA A 275 -21.30 -21.53 23.09
N SER A 276 -22.36 -21.15 22.35
CA SER A 276 -23.62 -21.92 22.33
C SER A 276 -23.46 -23.29 21.67
N ALA A 277 -22.60 -23.42 20.67
CA ALA A 277 -22.27 -24.69 20.02
C ALA A 277 -21.31 -25.59 20.83
N THR A 278 -20.60 -25.04 21.84
CA THR A 278 -19.47 -25.70 22.52
C THR A 278 -19.63 -25.89 24.03
N PHE A 279 -20.86 -25.97 24.57
CA PHE A 279 -21.07 -26.40 25.96
C PHE A 279 -20.43 -27.76 26.33
N ILE A 280 -19.88 -28.52 25.35
CA ILE A 280 -19.16 -29.79 25.54
C ILE A 280 -17.61 -29.66 25.47
N SER A 281 -16.99 -28.55 25.02
CA SER A 281 -15.50 -28.48 24.95
C SER A 281 -14.85 -27.10 25.20
N VAL A 282 -15.18 -26.47 26.33
CA VAL A 282 -14.58 -25.20 26.78
C VAL A 282 -13.04 -25.21 26.79
N SER A 283 -12.40 -26.36 27.05
CA SER A 283 -10.92 -26.47 27.10
C SER A 283 -10.24 -26.30 25.73
N VAL A 284 -10.83 -26.85 24.66
CA VAL A 284 -10.29 -26.72 23.29
C VAL A 284 -10.46 -25.29 22.80
N ALA A 285 -11.60 -24.67 23.10
CA ALA A 285 -11.88 -23.27 22.82
C ALA A 285 -10.84 -22.34 23.46
N LEU A 286 -10.57 -22.53 24.76
CA LEU A 286 -9.60 -21.71 25.50
C LEU A 286 -8.18 -21.88 24.95
N THR A 287 -7.79 -23.12 24.60
CA THR A 287 -6.47 -23.41 24.04
C THR A 287 -6.28 -22.75 22.68
N MET A 288 -7.30 -22.80 21.80
CA MET A 288 -7.30 -22.10 20.51
C MET A 288 -7.21 -20.58 20.69
N LEU A 289 -7.98 -20.02 21.62
CA LEU A 289 -7.93 -18.60 21.95
C LEU A 289 -6.51 -18.18 22.41
N CYS A 290 -5.90 -18.94 23.33
CA CYS A 290 -4.55 -18.65 23.83
C CYS A 290 -3.48 -18.74 22.72
N MET A 291 -3.53 -19.79 21.88
CA MET A 291 -2.64 -19.94 20.73
C MET A 291 -2.74 -18.74 19.80
N VAL A 292 -3.96 -18.29 19.51
CA VAL A 292 -4.14 -17.25 18.50
C VAL A 292 -3.87 -15.86 19.05
N LEU A 293 -4.19 -15.59 20.32
CA LEU A 293 -3.70 -14.39 20.98
C LEU A 293 -2.17 -14.34 20.95
N GLY A 294 -1.49 -15.47 21.21
CA GLY A 294 -0.04 -15.59 21.08
C GLY A 294 0.47 -15.27 19.68
N VAL A 295 -0.14 -15.85 18.64
CA VAL A 295 0.19 -15.57 17.24
C VAL A 295 -0.08 -14.11 16.86
N GLY A 296 -1.20 -13.53 17.32
CA GLY A 296 -1.55 -12.13 17.05
C GLY A 296 -0.55 -11.15 17.67
N VAL A 297 -0.18 -11.36 18.93
CA VAL A 297 0.84 -10.55 19.62
C VAL A 297 2.21 -10.71 18.95
N PHE A 298 2.63 -11.94 18.64
CA PHE A 298 3.90 -12.19 17.96
C PHE A 298 3.92 -11.57 16.55
N GLY A 299 2.81 -11.65 15.82
CA GLY A 299 2.63 -11.02 14.52
C GLY A 299 2.82 -9.50 14.58
N ARG A 300 2.30 -8.83 15.61
CA ARG A 300 2.55 -7.39 15.86
C ARG A 300 4.03 -7.10 16.05
N VAL A 301 4.69 -7.85 16.94
CA VAL A 301 6.11 -7.64 17.22
C VAL A 301 6.96 -7.88 15.98
N ALA A 302 6.69 -8.95 15.24
CA ALA A 302 7.39 -9.27 14.00
C ALA A 302 7.18 -8.21 12.91
N THR A 303 5.94 -7.73 12.72
CA THR A 303 5.64 -6.67 11.74
C THR A 303 6.26 -5.33 12.13
N MET A 304 6.23 -4.96 13.41
CA MET A 304 6.89 -3.76 13.93
C MET A 304 8.41 -3.84 13.78
N TRP A 305 9.01 -5.00 14.03
CA TRP A 305 10.43 -5.25 13.83
C TRP A 305 10.82 -5.17 12.35
N MET A 306 10.02 -5.75 11.46
CA MET A 306 10.24 -5.69 10.02
C MET A 306 10.12 -4.26 9.49
N ALA A 307 9.09 -3.51 9.91
CA ALA A 307 8.96 -2.09 9.59
C ALA A 307 10.16 -1.28 10.12
N SER A 308 10.61 -1.53 11.35
CA SER A 308 11.80 -0.88 11.92
C SER A 308 13.08 -1.17 11.12
N LYS A 309 13.24 -2.39 10.59
CA LYS A 309 14.37 -2.75 9.74
C LYS A 309 14.28 -2.12 8.35
N MET A 310 13.09 -2.06 7.76
CA MET A 310 12.87 -1.39 6.47
C MET A 310 13.16 0.10 6.55
N MET A 311 12.67 0.79 7.60
CA MET A 311 12.93 2.21 7.83
C MET A 311 14.41 2.55 8.05
N LYS A 312 15.25 1.57 8.46
CA LYS A 312 16.69 1.76 8.59
C LYS A 312 17.44 1.66 7.26
N ALA A 313 16.91 0.89 6.31
CA ALA A 313 17.55 0.66 5.02
C ALA A 313 17.25 1.80 4.03
N ASP A 314 15.98 2.20 3.95
CA ASP A 314 15.52 3.22 3.01
C ASP A 314 14.88 4.39 3.79
N PRO A 315 15.40 5.62 3.66
CA PRO A 315 14.82 6.76 4.36
C PRO A 315 13.44 7.08 3.80
N ILE A 316 12.47 7.24 4.69
CA ILE A 316 11.10 7.61 4.33
C ILE A 316 10.81 8.96 4.93
N LEU A 317 10.60 9.94 4.07
CA LEU A 317 10.24 11.30 4.46
C LEU A 317 8.72 11.40 4.44
N HIS A 318 8.11 11.54 5.61
CA HIS A 318 6.68 11.79 5.73
C HIS A 318 6.46 13.24 6.14
N CYS A 319 5.79 13.99 5.27
CA CYS A 319 5.35 15.35 5.53
C CYS A 319 3.82 15.38 5.66
N VAL A 320 3.33 16.09 6.67
CA VAL A 320 1.91 16.38 6.86
C VAL A 320 1.70 17.86 6.56
N VAL A 321 0.80 18.17 5.65
CA VAL A 321 0.50 19.53 5.17
C VAL A 321 -0.95 19.86 5.47
N LYS A 322 -1.30 21.12 5.65
CA LYS A 322 -2.67 21.49 6.06
C LYS A 322 -3.67 21.38 4.93
N ASP A 323 -3.25 21.84 3.75
CA ASP A 323 -4.11 21.97 2.59
C ASP A 323 -3.55 21.22 1.38
N GLN A 324 -4.43 20.93 0.41
CA GLN A 324 -4.02 20.28 -0.83
C GLN A 324 -3.12 21.19 -1.69
N ASP A 325 -3.31 22.51 -1.63
CA ASP A 325 -2.49 23.45 -2.38
C ASP A 325 -1.05 23.46 -1.86
N GLU A 326 -0.88 23.42 -0.53
CA GLU A 326 0.44 23.23 0.11
C GLU A 326 1.07 21.89 -0.32
N ALA A 327 0.27 20.81 -0.39
CA ALA A 327 0.76 19.54 -0.93
C ALA A 327 1.27 19.68 -2.38
N ALA A 328 0.55 20.44 -3.21
CA ALA A 328 0.90 20.67 -4.60
C ALA A 328 2.21 21.47 -4.73
N ASP A 329 2.43 22.45 -3.85
CA ASP A 329 3.67 23.23 -3.76
C ASP A 329 4.87 22.35 -3.39
N TYR A 330 4.73 21.48 -2.38
CA TYR A 330 5.78 20.53 -2.02
C TYR A 330 6.08 19.54 -3.15
N VAL A 331 5.04 18.98 -3.78
CA VAL A 331 5.21 18.07 -4.93
C VAL A 331 5.90 18.80 -6.08
N GLY A 332 5.43 19.99 -6.46
CA GLY A 332 6.02 20.80 -7.52
C GLY A 332 7.49 21.11 -7.24
N SER A 333 7.82 21.53 -6.02
CA SER A 333 9.18 21.82 -5.59
C SER A 333 10.11 20.61 -5.71
N ILE A 334 9.63 19.42 -5.33
CA ILE A 334 10.38 18.17 -5.47
C ILE A 334 10.56 17.78 -6.95
N LEU A 335 9.51 17.92 -7.77
CA LEU A 335 9.56 17.59 -9.19
C LEU A 335 10.47 18.53 -9.99
N SER A 336 10.62 19.78 -9.54
CA SER A 336 11.51 20.77 -10.14
C SER A 336 12.98 20.60 -9.76
N MET A 337 13.33 19.70 -8.83
CA MET A 337 14.73 19.48 -8.46
C MET A 337 15.50 18.84 -9.62
N PRO A 338 16.70 19.36 -9.97
CA PRO A 338 17.52 18.77 -11.01
C PRO A 338 18.10 17.42 -10.57
N ASP A 339 18.43 16.58 -11.54
CA ASP A 339 19.06 15.27 -11.38
C ASP A 339 18.25 14.24 -10.56
N LEU A 340 16.93 14.43 -10.48
CA LEU A 340 16.01 13.48 -9.86
C LEU A 340 15.05 12.87 -10.88
N THR A 341 14.81 11.56 -10.69
CA THR A 341 13.74 10.81 -11.33
C THR A 341 12.68 10.53 -10.27
N CYS A 342 11.51 11.11 -10.46
CA CYS A 342 10.38 11.05 -9.55
C CYS A 342 9.25 10.21 -10.18
N GLU A 343 8.81 9.17 -9.49
CA GLU A 343 7.59 8.44 -9.84
C GLU A 343 6.45 8.93 -8.93
N VAL A 344 5.42 9.53 -9.53
CA VAL A 344 4.25 10.05 -8.82
C VAL A 344 2.98 9.71 -9.58
N MET A 345 2.01 9.08 -8.91
CA MET A 345 0.73 8.66 -9.51
C MET A 345 0.86 7.83 -10.80
N GLY A 346 1.98 7.10 -10.96
CA GLY A 346 2.26 6.30 -12.15
C GLY A 346 2.90 7.09 -13.30
N HIS A 347 3.16 8.38 -13.13
CA HIS A 347 3.96 9.17 -14.05
C HIS A 347 5.43 9.08 -13.63
N VAL A 348 6.31 8.96 -14.62
CA VAL A 348 7.75 9.04 -14.46
C VAL A 348 8.17 10.43 -14.93
N ILE A 349 8.71 11.21 -14.01
CA ILE A 349 9.09 12.60 -14.22
C ILE A 349 10.59 12.71 -14.01
N VAL A 350 11.29 13.28 -14.98
CA VAL A 350 12.74 13.52 -14.91
C VAL A 350 12.96 15.00 -15.15
N ASN A 351 13.65 15.68 -14.23
CA ASN A 351 13.95 17.12 -14.34
C ASN A 351 12.71 17.98 -14.67
N GLY A 352 11.60 17.76 -13.97
CA GLY A 352 10.35 18.51 -14.16
C GLY A 352 9.52 18.15 -15.41
N ARG A 353 9.98 17.23 -16.28
CA ARG A 353 9.25 16.80 -17.50
C ARG A 353 8.74 15.37 -17.36
N CYS A 354 7.50 15.12 -17.80
CA CYS A 354 6.92 13.76 -17.78
C CYS A 354 7.43 12.96 -18.99
N VAL A 355 8.18 11.89 -18.73
CA VAL A 355 8.80 11.06 -19.77
C VAL A 355 8.01 9.79 -20.06
N GLY A 356 7.17 9.34 -19.13
CA GLY A 356 6.45 8.08 -19.28
C GLY A 356 5.32 7.92 -18.27
N ARG A 357 4.37 7.06 -18.61
CA ARG A 357 3.23 6.74 -17.76
C ARG A 357 3.03 5.23 -17.70
N TYR A 358 2.79 4.73 -16.50
CA TYR A 358 2.41 3.36 -16.25
C TYR A 358 0.91 3.13 -16.33
N ASN A 359 0.53 1.96 -16.81
CA ASN A 359 -0.82 1.46 -16.59
C ASN A 359 -1.02 1.22 -15.09
N ARG A 360 -2.08 1.82 -14.53
CA ARG A 360 -2.41 1.80 -13.10
C ARG A 360 -2.56 0.38 -12.55
N PHE A 361 -3.06 -0.57 -13.36
CA PHE A 361 -3.40 -1.92 -12.92
C PHE A 361 -2.21 -2.88 -12.82
N PHE A 362 -1.19 -2.70 -13.66
CA PHE A 362 -0.01 -3.60 -13.74
C PHE A 362 1.20 -3.05 -12.99
N ARG A 363 0.99 -2.08 -12.10
CA ARG A 363 2.08 -1.39 -11.44
C ARG A 363 2.57 -2.21 -10.24
N ASN A 364 3.75 -2.81 -10.36
CA ASN A 364 4.40 -3.51 -9.25
C ASN A 364 4.51 -2.64 -7.99
N THR A 365 4.69 -1.32 -8.11
CA THR A 365 4.71 -0.43 -6.93
C THR A 365 3.37 -0.37 -6.19
N THR A 366 2.24 -0.66 -6.83
CA THR A 366 0.92 -0.75 -6.17
C THR A 366 0.76 -2.02 -5.33
N TYR A 367 1.47 -3.09 -5.70
CA TYR A 367 1.38 -4.40 -5.04
C TYR A 367 2.53 -4.63 -4.07
N PHE A 368 3.75 -4.21 -4.38
CA PHE A 368 4.93 -4.43 -3.55
C PHE A 368 5.31 -3.21 -2.70
N GLY A 369 4.66 -2.05 -2.94
CA GLY A 369 4.91 -0.84 -2.17
C GLY A 369 6.38 -0.41 -2.23
N ILE A 370 7.02 -0.41 -1.07
CA ILE A 370 8.43 0.02 -0.87
C ILE A 370 9.43 -0.97 -1.47
N LEU A 371 9.05 -2.25 -1.58
CA LEU A 371 9.94 -3.30 -2.07
C LEU A 371 10.06 -3.36 -3.59
N ALA A 372 9.21 -2.64 -4.32
CA ALA A 372 9.31 -2.59 -5.77
C ALA A 372 10.66 -1.95 -6.17
N PRO A 373 11.38 -2.40 -7.20
CA PRO A 373 12.60 -1.71 -7.69
C PRO A 373 12.25 -0.36 -8.36
N PRO A 374 13.16 0.63 -8.38
CA PRO A 374 12.91 1.92 -9.00
C PRO A 374 12.68 1.81 -10.50
N TYR A 375 12.06 2.85 -11.06
CA TYR A 375 11.85 2.91 -12.50
C TYR A 375 13.18 2.92 -13.24
N ASP A 376 13.33 2.00 -14.18
CA ASP A 376 14.48 1.97 -15.06
C ASP A 376 14.19 2.85 -16.28
N VAL A 377 14.69 4.08 -16.25
CA VAL A 377 14.53 5.08 -17.32
C VAL A 377 15.11 4.58 -18.65
N SER A 378 16.05 3.62 -18.62
CA SER A 378 16.64 3.04 -19.84
C SER A 378 15.61 2.28 -20.69
N LYS A 379 14.52 1.80 -20.09
CA LYS A 379 13.43 1.14 -20.82
C LYS A 379 12.63 2.11 -21.72
N LEU A 380 12.73 3.41 -21.46
CA LEU A 380 12.13 4.46 -22.30
C LEU A 380 13.13 5.05 -23.30
N ALA A 381 14.40 4.67 -23.22
CA ALA A 381 15.41 5.19 -24.11
C ALA A 381 15.20 4.60 -25.50
N VAL A 382 14.89 5.46 -26.47
CA VAL A 382 14.85 5.06 -27.88
C VAL A 382 16.28 5.15 -28.41
N SER A 383 16.80 4.06 -28.97
CA SER A 383 18.12 4.11 -29.61
C SER A 383 18.07 5.10 -30.78
N ARG A 384 19.03 6.02 -30.82
CA ARG A 384 19.10 7.14 -31.78
C ARG A 384 19.13 6.69 -33.25
N GLN A 385 19.33 5.40 -33.51
CA GLN A 385 19.37 4.80 -34.84
C GLN A 385 18.05 4.92 -35.63
N TRP A 386 16.93 5.27 -34.99
CA TRP A 386 15.62 5.42 -35.63
C TRP A 386 15.18 6.88 -35.89
N ALA A 387 16.06 7.85 -35.64
CA ALA A 387 15.75 9.29 -35.74
C ALA A 387 16.52 10.02 -36.85
N GLN A 388 17.18 9.28 -37.74
CA GLN A 388 17.61 9.74 -39.07
C GLN A 388 16.65 9.14 -40.09
#